data_AF-A0A0F9IGN6-F1
#
_entry.id   AF-A0A0F9IGN6-F1
#
_cell.length_a   1.000
_cell.length_b   1.000
_cell.length_c   1.000
_cell.angle_alpha   90.00
_cell.angle_beta   90.00
_cell.angle_gamma   90.00
#
_symmetry.space_group_name_H-M   'P 1'
#
loop_
_entity.id
_entity.type
_entity.pdbx_description
1 polymer ?
#
loop_
_entity_poly.entity_id
_entity_poly.type
_entity_poly.pdbx_seq_one_letter_code
_entity_poly.pdbx_strand_id
1 'polypeptide(L)'
;MPKYYLTVTPHQEDETVAAGDLEVGQLAMGVDRDYAGILFLRAYDSVVSLSNPQKTWNTSSCSPHFRVRPLRAGTVVKLTAH
;
A
#
# COMPACT_ATOMS: atom_id res chain seq x y z
N MET A 1 5.57 3.54 21.71
CA MET A 1 5.32 2.98 20.36
C MET A 1 6.20 3.74 19.37
N PRO A 2 6.99 3.05 18.53
CA PRO A 2 7.80 3.72 17.52
C PRO A 2 6.91 4.53 16.56
N LYS A 3 7.37 5.72 16.17
CA LYS A 3 6.66 6.56 15.20
C LYS A 3 7.30 6.38 13.82
N TYR A 4 6.50 5.98 12.84
CA TYR A 4 6.95 5.80 11.47
C TYR A 4 6.50 7.00 10.61
N TYR A 5 7.44 7.57 9.86
CA TYR A 5 7.17 8.62 8.89
C TYR A 5 7.51 8.12 7.49
N LEU A 6 6.62 8.38 6.55
CA LEU A 6 6.78 8.04 5.15
C LEU A 6 7.04 9.31 4.35
N THR A 7 8.16 9.38 3.65
CA THR A 7 8.40 10.38 2.62
C THR A 7 8.22 9.70 1.26
N VAL A 8 7.37 10.28 0.40
CA VAL A 8 7.04 9.75 -0.92
C VAL A 8 7.17 10.87 -1.94
N THR A 9 7.85 10.60 -3.05
CA THR A 9 7.75 11.40 -4.28
C THR A 9 6.96 10.56 -5.29
N PRO A 10 5.63 10.62 -5.29
CA PRO A 10 4.84 9.62 -5.99
C PRO A 10 4.80 9.92 -7.49
N HIS A 11 5.30 9.00 -8.30
CA HIS A 11 4.84 8.85 -9.68
C HIS A 11 3.73 7.79 -9.64
N GLN A 12 2.48 8.20 -9.76
CA GLN A 12 1.34 7.29 -9.69
C GLN A 12 0.86 6.90 -11.09
N GLU A 13 0.28 5.72 -11.22
CA GLU A 13 -0.55 5.39 -12.39
C GLU A 13 -1.89 6.13 -12.31
N ASP A 14 -2.52 6.43 -13.44
CA ASP A 14 -3.82 7.12 -13.44
C ASP A 14 -4.97 6.15 -13.08
N GLU A 15 -4.74 4.85 -13.30
CA GLU A 15 -5.71 3.80 -13.05
C GLU A 15 -5.76 3.36 -11.58
N THR A 16 -6.95 2.95 -11.15
CA THR A 16 -7.16 2.33 -9.83
C THR A 16 -7.49 0.86 -10.01
N VAL A 17 -6.94 0.02 -9.14
CA VAL A 17 -7.16 -1.44 -9.11
C VAL A 17 -7.68 -1.86 -7.74
N ALA A 18 -8.23 -3.07 -7.61
CA ALA A 18 -8.49 -3.60 -6.27
C ALA A 18 -7.16 -3.93 -5.60
N ALA A 19 -7.04 -3.71 -4.28
CA ALA A 19 -5.80 -3.97 -3.56
C ALA A 19 -5.33 -5.44 -3.70
N GLY A 20 -6.25 -6.38 -3.85
CA GLY A 20 -5.94 -7.80 -4.08
C GLY A 20 -5.31 -8.10 -5.44
N ASP A 21 -5.47 -7.21 -6.42
CA ASP A 21 -4.98 -7.38 -7.80
C ASP A 21 -3.55 -6.86 -7.99
N LEU A 22 -2.94 -6.30 -6.93
CA LEU A 22 -1.54 -5.88 -6.98
C LEU A 22 -0.61 -7.08 -7.20
N GLU A 23 0.47 -6.85 -7.95
CA GLU A 23 1.55 -7.82 -8.12
C GLU A 23 2.45 -7.87 -6.88
N VAL A 24 3.02 -9.04 -6.58
CA VAL A 24 3.93 -9.20 -5.42
C VAL A 24 5.12 -8.26 -5.56
N GLY A 25 5.38 -7.48 -4.49
CA GLY A 25 6.41 -6.44 -4.46
C GLY A 25 5.94 -5.06 -4.92
N GLN A 26 4.73 -4.93 -5.46
CA GLN A 26 4.19 -3.67 -5.92
C GLN A 26 3.74 -2.78 -4.75
N LEU A 27 4.03 -1.49 -4.87
CA LEU A 27 3.57 -0.46 -3.95
C LEU A 27 2.35 0.25 -4.52
N ALA A 28 1.43 0.64 -3.65
CA ALA A 28 0.25 1.38 -4.05
C ALA A 28 -0.19 2.37 -2.96
N MET A 29 -1.00 3.35 -3.34
CA MET A 29 -1.62 4.30 -2.43
C MET A 29 -3.13 4.04 -2.37
N GLY A 30 -3.71 3.98 -1.17
CA GLY A 30 -5.16 3.88 -1.02
C GLY A 30 -5.88 5.12 -1.53
N VAL A 31 -7.03 4.92 -2.16
CA VAL A 31 -7.87 6.00 -2.71
C VAL A 31 -9.24 6.09 -2.02
N ASP A 32 -9.70 5.01 -1.40
CA ASP A 32 -10.97 5.00 -0.66
C ASP A 32 -10.87 5.83 0.63
N ARG A 33 -11.99 6.38 1.09
CA ARG A 33 -12.04 7.33 2.22
C ARG A 33 -11.27 6.85 3.46
N ASP A 34 -11.39 5.57 3.81
CA ASP A 34 -10.76 5.00 5.02
C ASP A 34 -9.26 4.70 4.85
N TYR A 35 -8.78 4.71 3.61
CA TYR A 35 -7.42 4.31 3.23
C TYR A 35 -6.67 5.38 2.43
N ALA A 36 -7.29 6.53 2.22
CA ALA A 36 -6.78 7.62 1.39
C ALA A 36 -5.38 8.05 1.85
N GLY A 37 -4.41 8.00 0.93
CA GLY A 37 -3.03 8.41 1.22
C GLY A 37 -2.20 7.39 2.01
N ILE A 38 -2.79 6.27 2.45
CA ILE A 38 -2.05 5.18 3.07
C ILE A 38 -1.26 4.43 2.00
N LEU A 39 0.01 4.15 2.28
CA LEU A 39 0.84 3.31 1.43
C LEU A 39 0.66 1.84 1.78
N PHE A 40 0.52 1.04 0.73
CA PHE A 40 0.39 -0.40 0.80
C PHE A 40 1.51 -1.07 0.01
N LEU A 41 1.94 -2.22 0.49
CA LEU A 41 2.82 -3.14 -0.21
C LEU A 41 2.08 -4.46 -0.39
N ARG A 42 2.09 -4.99 -1.61
CA ARG A 42 1.69 -6.37 -1.86
C ARG A 42 2.82 -7.31 -1.46
N ALA A 43 2.60 -8.09 -0.41
CA ALA A 43 3.38 -9.29 -0.09
C ALA A 43 2.72 -10.53 -0.71
N TYR A 44 3.36 -11.70 -0.62
CA TYR A 44 2.87 -12.95 -1.23
C TYR A 44 1.39 -13.24 -0.93
N ASP A 45 1.02 -13.38 0.35
CA ASP A 45 -0.34 -13.76 0.76
C ASP A 45 -1.13 -12.61 1.38
N SER A 46 -0.60 -11.39 1.32
CA SER A 46 -1.25 -10.25 1.96
C SER A 46 -0.95 -8.91 1.30
N VAL A 47 -1.84 -7.94 1.54
CA VAL A 47 -1.56 -6.52 1.39
C VAL A 47 -1.23 -5.95 2.77
N VAL A 48 -0.15 -5.19 2.89
CA VAL A 48 0.36 -4.66 4.16
C VAL A 48 0.34 -3.14 4.13
N SER A 49 -0.22 -2.50 5.17
CA SER A 49 -0.07 -1.05 5.35
C SER A 49 1.33 -0.72 5.85
N LEU A 50 2.04 0.17 5.15
CA LEU A 50 3.38 0.60 5.55
C LEU A 50 3.37 1.61 6.70
N SER A 51 2.27 2.32 6.91
CA SER A 51 2.11 3.24 8.05
C SER A 51 1.66 2.53 9.32
N ASN A 52 1.01 1.36 9.19
CA ASN A 52 0.66 0.52 10.32
C ASN A 52 0.77 -0.97 9.93
N PRO A 53 1.93 -1.61 10.13
CA PRO A 53 2.17 -3.01 9.75
C PRO A 53 1.28 -4.03 10.47
N GLN A 54 0.56 -3.65 11.54
CA GLN A 54 -0.44 -4.52 12.17
C GLN A 54 -1.75 -4.57 11.37
N LYS A 55 -1.96 -3.63 10.44
CA LYS A 55 -3.06 -3.66 9.48
C LYS A 55 -2.61 -4.39 8.22
N THR A 56 -2.94 -5.67 8.16
CA THR A 56 -2.69 -6.56 7.02
C THR A 56 -3.99 -7.21 6.57
N TRP A 57 -4.11 -7.43 5.26
CA TRP A 57 -5.28 -8.08 4.65
C TRP A 57 -4.79 -9.31 3.91
N ASN A 58 -5.26 -10.49 4.33
CA ASN A 58 -4.89 -11.76 3.70
C ASN A 58 -5.66 -11.94 2.39
N THR A 59 -4.97 -12.13 1.27
CA THR A 59 -5.59 -12.24 -0.05
C THR A 59 -6.29 -13.57 -0.31
N SER A 60 -6.00 -14.62 0.47
CA SER A 60 -6.58 -15.95 0.34
C SER A 60 -7.92 -16.11 1.09
N SER A 61 -8.13 -15.35 2.16
CA SER A 61 -9.33 -15.47 3.01
C SER A 61 -10.19 -14.20 3.08
N CYS A 62 -9.58 -13.03 2.88
CA CYS A 62 -10.24 -11.72 2.89
C CYS A 62 -9.57 -10.83 1.83
N SER A 63 -9.83 -11.12 0.55
CA SER A 63 -9.29 -10.29 -0.52
C SER A 63 -9.67 -8.83 -0.27
N PRO A 64 -8.69 -7.91 -0.13
CA PRO A 64 -9.00 -6.55 0.29
C PRO A 64 -9.84 -5.86 -0.79
N HIS A 65 -11.08 -5.53 -0.43
CA HIS A 65 -12.07 -4.95 -1.35
C HIS A 65 -11.88 -3.45 -1.60
N PHE A 66 -10.91 -2.81 -0.94
CA PHE A 66 -10.64 -1.39 -1.15
C PHE A 66 -9.79 -1.14 -2.38
N ARG A 67 -9.96 0.05 -2.96
CA ARG A 67 -9.27 0.49 -4.17
C ARG A 67 -7.93 1.13 -3.82
N VAL A 68 -6.96 0.89 -4.69
CA VAL A 68 -5.63 1.47 -4.61
C VAL A 68 -5.20 2.00 -5.98
N ARG A 69 -4.23 2.89 -5.96
CA ARG A 69 -3.53 3.40 -7.14
C ARG A 69 -2.08 2.93 -7.09
N PRO A 70 -1.63 2.06 -8.02
CA PRO A 70 -0.26 1.60 -8.05
C PRO A 70 0.74 2.76 -8.18
N LEU A 71 1.89 2.60 -7.53
CA LEU A 71 3.03 3.49 -7.71
C LEU A 71 3.89 2.97 -8.86
N ARG A 72 4.32 3.87 -9.75
CA ARG A 72 5.18 3.55 -10.87
C ARG A 72 6.54 3.06 -10.38
N ALA A 73 7.13 2.14 -11.15
CA ALA A 73 8.50 1.70 -10.95
C ALA A 73 9.46 2.90 -10.84
N GLY A 74 10.40 2.85 -9.89
CA GLY A 74 11.29 3.96 -9.56
C GLY A 74 10.78 4.88 -8.46
N THR A 75 9.54 4.73 -7.99
CA THR A 75 9.08 5.42 -6.78
C THR A 75 9.85 4.90 -5.56
N VAL A 76 10.55 5.81 -4.87
CA VAL A 76 11.27 5.50 -3.63
C VAL A 76 10.36 5.82 -2.45
N VAL A 77 10.08 4.80 -1.63
CA VAL A 77 9.37 4.95 -0.36
C VAL A 77 10.38 4.80 0.78
N LYS A 78 10.57 5.86 1.56
CA LYS A 78 11.44 5.83 2.75
C LYS A 78 10.58 5.71 4.01
N LEU A 79 10.70 4.58 4.69
CA LEU A 79 10.16 4.38 6.03
C LEU A 79 11.22 4.84 7.06
N THR A 80 10.90 5.86 7.85
CA THR A 80 11.79 6.36 8.90
C THR A 80 11.17 6.07 10.25
N ALA A 81 11.88 5.31 11.11
CA ALA A 81 11.46 5.03 12.47
C ALA A 81 12.11 6.01 13.45
N HIS A 82 11.33 6.56 14.38
CA HIS A 82 11.79 7.39 15.50
C HIS A 82 11.41 6.75 16.84
#